data_AF-A0A6V7MC76-F1
#
_entry.id   AF-A0A6V7MC76-F1
#
_cell.length_a   1.000
_cell.length_b   1.000
_cell.length_c   1.000
_cell.angle_alpha   90.00
_cell.angle_beta   90.00
_cell.angle_gamma   90.00
#
_symmetry.space_group_name_H-M   'P 1'
#
loop_
_entity.id
_entity.type
_entity.pdbx_description
1 polymer ?
#
loop_
_entity_poly.entity_id
_entity_poly.type
_entity_poly.pdbx_seq_one_letter_code
_entity_poly.pdbx_strand_id
1 'polypeptide(L)' 'GPSASHLQQLQVPVVPTDKCKSAFTRFKTAVIDDRVLCAGYARGGKDACQ' A
#
# COMPACT_ATOMS: atom_id res chain seq x y z
N GLY A 1 -16.60 -1.53 -3.82
CA GLY A 1 -17.55 -2.59 -3.41
C GLY A 1 -18.34 -2.10 -2.22
N PRO A 2 -19.26 -2.88 -1.65
CA PRO A 2 -19.87 -2.53 -0.37
C PRO A 2 -18.81 -2.56 0.73
N SER A 3 -18.94 -1.67 1.71
CA SER A 3 -18.11 -1.71 2.92
C SER A 3 -18.39 -2.98 3.72
N ALA A 4 -17.37 -3.49 4.43
CA ALA A 4 -17.51 -4.68 5.26
C ALA A 4 -18.41 -4.41 6.48
N SER A 5 -19.26 -5.37 6.84
CA SER A 5 -20.10 -5.30 8.05
C SER A 5 -19.36 -5.71 9.33
N HIS A 6 -18.18 -6.30 9.19
CA HIS A 6 -17.33 -6.75 10.29
C HIS A 6 -15.88 -6.33 10.04
N LEU A 7 -15.13 -6.09 11.13
CA LEU A 7 -13.70 -5.80 11.08
C LEU A 7 -12.94 -6.91 10.35
N GLN A 8 -12.14 -6.52 9.37
CA GLN A 8 -11.27 -7.40 8.61
C GLN A 8 -9.80 -7.13 8.97
N GLN A 9 -8.96 -8.16 8.84
CA GLN A 9 -7.51 -8.02 9.00
C GLN A 9 -6.77 -8.85 7.95
N LEU A 10 -5.57 -8.41 7.61
CA LEU A 10 -4.64 -9.16 6.76
C LEU A 10 -3.19 -8.83 7.15
N GLN A 11 -2.28 -9.78 6.90
CA GLN A 11 -0.84 -9.57 7.04
C GLN A 11 -0.22 -9.32 5.66
N VAL A 12 0.65 -8.33 5.56
CA VAL A 12 1.37 -7.96 4.35
C VAL A 12 2.84 -7.64 4.69
N PRO A 13 3.77 -7.93 3.77
CA PRO A 13 5.17 -7.59 3.98
C PRO A 13 5.38 -6.09 3.83
N VAL A 14 6.33 -5.56 4.60
CA VAL A 14 6.85 -4.22 4.42
C VAL A 14 7.68 -4.17 3.14
N VAL A 15 7.43 -3.16 2.31
CA VAL A 15 8.12 -2.94 1.04
C VAL A 15 9.28 -1.97 1.27
N PRO A 16 10.48 -2.25 0.71
CA PRO A 16 11.59 -1.30 0.73
C PRO A 16 11.22 0.06 0.14
N THR A 17 11.66 1.14 0.79
CA THR A 17 11.28 2.52 0.46
C THR A 17 11.66 2.93 -0.97
N ASP A 18 12.81 2.46 -1.48
CA ASP A 18 13.26 2.68 -2.86
C ASP A 18 12.28 2.10 -3.88
N LYS A 19 11.85 0.84 -3.67
CA LYS A 19 10.85 0.18 -4.51
C LYS A 19 9.50 0.88 -4.43
N CYS A 20 9.10 1.34 -3.24
CA CYS A 20 7.86 2.09 -3.11
C CYS A 20 7.93 3.42 -3.87
N LYS A 21 9.00 4.20 -3.69
CA LYS A 21 9.22 5.44 -4.46
C LYS A 21 9.12 5.19 -5.96
N SER A 22 9.79 4.15 -6.47
CA SER A 22 9.72 3.77 -7.89
C SER A 22 8.31 3.41 -8.35
N ALA A 23 7.57 2.63 -7.56
CA ALA A 23 6.21 2.20 -7.89
C ALA A 23 5.22 3.38 -7.98
N PHE A 24 5.41 4.42 -7.16
CA PHE A 24 4.51 5.57 -7.10
C PHE A 24 4.99 6.79 -7.92
N THR A 25 6.09 6.69 -8.66
CA THR A 25 6.63 7.79 -9.51
C THR A 25 5.62 8.42 -10.47
N ARG A 26 4.62 7.66 -10.93
CA ARG A 26 3.57 8.15 -11.84
C ARG A 26 2.54 9.04 -11.15
N PHE A 27 2.44 8.99 -9.82
CA PHE A 27 1.47 9.75 -9.05
C PHE A 27 2.13 10.99 -8.47
N LYS A 28 1.93 12.15 -9.12
CA LYS A 28 2.57 13.42 -8.74
C LYS A 28 2.22 13.90 -7.32
N THR A 29 1.13 13.42 -6.75
CA THR A 29 0.67 13.74 -5.40
C THR A 29 1.23 12.80 -4.34
N ALA A 30 1.82 11.67 -4.72
CA ALA A 30 2.39 10.71 -3.79
C ALA A 30 3.75 11.20 -3.30
N VAL A 31 3.81 11.57 -2.02
CA VAL A 31 5.06 11.89 -1.32
C VAL A 31 5.45 10.69 -0.47
N ILE A 32 6.48 9.96 -0.89
CA ILE A 32 7.06 8.85 -0.14
C ILE A 32 8.36 9.34 0.49
N ASP A 33 8.29 9.82 1.73
CA ASP A 33 9.43 10.28 2.53
C ASP A 33 9.67 9.34 3.72
N ASP A 34 10.55 9.72 4.65
CA ASP A 34 10.91 8.90 5.82
C ASP A 34 9.77 8.73 6.84
N ARG A 35 8.62 9.36 6.60
CA ARG A 35 7.40 9.23 7.42
C ARG A 35 6.38 8.28 6.81
N VAL A 36 6.65 7.78 5.59
CA VAL A 36 5.74 6.89 4.85
C VAL A 36 6.36 5.52 4.70
N LEU A 37 5.58 4.50 5.07
CA LEU A 37 5.89 3.10 4.84
C LEU A 37 4.91 2.53 3.82
N CYS A 38 5.39 1.64 2.96
CA CYS A 38 4.54 0.90 2.03
C CYS A 38 4.53 -0.58 2.43
N ALA A 39 3.37 -1.22 2.33
CA ALA A 39 3.21 -2.64 2.63
C ALA A 39 2.29 -3.28 1.60
N GLY A 40 2.62 -4.50 1.17
CA GLY A 40 1.83 -5.20 0.18
C GLY A 40 2.64 -6.04 -0.79
N TYR A 41 1.93 -6.70 -1.70
CA TYR A 41 2.51 -7.56 -2.72
C TYR A 41 2.52 -6.86 -4.08
N ALA A 42 3.65 -6.87 -4.79
CA ALA A 42 3.76 -6.23 -6.11
C ALA A 42 2.77 -6.78 -7.16
N ARG A 43 2.31 -8.03 -6.99
CA ARG A 43 1.29 -8.68 -7.84
C ARG A 43 -0.15 -8.37 -7.40
N GLY A 44 -0.33 -7.56 -6.35
CA GLY A 44 -1.63 -7.29 -5.73
C GLY A 44 -2.21 -8.52 -5.03
N GLY A 45 -3.54 -8.56 -4.94
CA GLY A 45 -4.32 -9.67 -4.40
C GLY A 45 -4.84 -9.45 -2.97
N LYS A 46 -4.08 -8.76 -2.12
CA LYS A 46 -4.52 -8.35 -0.78
C LYS A 46 -4.02 -6.95 -0.49
N ASP A 47 -4.93 -6.05 -0.14
CA ASP A 47 -4.62 -4.67 0.21
C ASP A 47 -5.77 -4.06 1.04
N ALA A 48 -5.52 -2.90 1.64
CA ALA A 48 -6.55 -2.09 2.29
C ALA A 48 -7.38 -1.31 1.25
N CYS A 49 -8.67 -1.15 1.49
CA CYS A 49 -9.59 -0.36 0.64
C CYS A 49 -10.60 0.40 1.51
N GLN A 50 -11.22 1.42 0.93
CA GLN A 50 -12.30 2.22 1.52
C GLN A 50 -13.67 1.54 1.35
#